data_AF-A0A9B0WZ12-F1
#
_entry.id   AF-A0A9B0WZ12-F1
#
_cell.length_a   1.000
_cell.length_b   1.000
_cell.length_c   1.000
_cell.angle_alpha   90.00
_cell.angle_beta   90.00
_cell.angle_gamma   90.00
#
_symmetry.space_group_name_H-M   'P 1'
#
loop_
_entity.id
_entity.type
_entity.pdbx_description
1 polymer ?
#
loop_
_entity_poly.entity_id
_entity_poly.type
_entity_poly.pdbx_seq_one_letter_code
_entity_poly.pdbx_strand_id
1 'polypeptide(L)'
;MFRRERSIPLRSSAAALCNNLSVLQLPTCILTHFGVVHGPSTQLLSAATEGVPLAQRQLHAKQGAGMSPPLITQVHWCILPFRILLVLTSHRGIQMYESDGSVMVYWHALNSGDASPVHAVFARGIAASNHFICVGTWSGRVLVFDIPAKGPNIVLCEELTGHQTPITDIATEPAQGQDCVADMVTADDTGLLCVWKSGPEFELFTSIPGFGVPCSSVRLWQGIIAAGYGNGQIHLYEASTGTLQVQINAHARAICALDLAPEVGKLLSAAEDTFVHIWKLNRSPENGDIEVEHCHGECIPDTQVCGARFCEPSGNSFAVTGYDLAEILRFKSV
;
A
#
# COMPACT_ATOMS: atom_id res chain seq x y z
N MET A 1 -22.78 9.11 -3.34
CA MET A 1 -22.88 8.07 -4.38
C MET A 1 -21.78 8.33 -5.40
N PHE A 2 -21.01 7.31 -5.80
CA PHE A 2 -19.95 7.49 -6.80
C PHE A 2 -20.45 7.14 -8.21
N ARG A 3 -19.87 7.79 -9.23
CA ARG A 3 -20.11 7.47 -10.64
C ARG A 3 -18.78 7.28 -11.36
N ARG A 4 -18.78 6.35 -12.31
CA ARG A 4 -17.65 6.09 -13.20
C ARG A 4 -17.35 7.32 -14.06
N GLU A 5 -16.10 7.76 -14.03
CA GLU A 5 -15.55 8.79 -14.91
C GLU A 5 -14.85 8.15 -16.11
N ARG A 6 -14.30 8.99 -17.00
CA ARG A 6 -13.43 8.54 -18.08
C ARG A 6 -12.23 7.79 -17.49
N SER A 7 -11.99 6.57 -17.99
CA SER A 7 -10.83 5.78 -17.63
C SER A 7 -9.54 6.37 -18.20
N ILE A 8 -8.42 6.03 -17.56
CA ILE A 8 -7.10 6.43 -18.03
C ILE A 8 -6.45 5.22 -18.73
N PRO A 9 -6.14 5.29 -20.03
CA PRO A 9 -5.51 4.19 -20.73
C PRO A 9 -4.07 3.96 -20.24
N LEU A 10 -3.70 2.69 -20.11
CA LEU A 10 -2.35 2.23 -19.83
C LEU A 10 -1.69 1.73 -21.12
N ARG A 11 -0.36 1.77 -21.21
CA ARG A 11 0.39 1.19 -22.35
C ARG A 11 0.48 -0.34 -22.28
N SER A 12 0.15 -0.92 -21.13
CA SER A 12 0.20 -2.34 -20.81
C SER A 12 -0.85 -2.61 -19.74
N SER A 13 -1.10 -3.88 -19.39
CA SER A 13 -2.07 -4.22 -18.37
C SER A 13 -1.52 -4.15 -16.95
N ALA A 14 -2.39 -4.13 -15.93
CA ALA A 14 -1.97 -4.36 -14.55
C ALA A 14 -1.70 -5.86 -14.28
N ALA A 15 -0.66 -6.16 -13.51
CA ALA A 15 -0.36 -7.50 -13.02
C ALA A 15 -1.31 -7.91 -11.87
N ALA A 16 -1.53 -9.22 -11.71
CA ALA A 16 -2.27 -9.81 -10.60
C ALA A 16 -1.47 -9.77 -9.29
N LEU A 17 -1.28 -8.58 -8.73
CA LEU A 17 -0.61 -8.34 -7.45
C LEU A 17 -1.59 -7.62 -6.52
N CYS A 18 -1.55 -7.93 -5.22
CA CYS A 18 -2.28 -7.16 -4.22
C CYS A 18 -1.73 -5.73 -4.17
N ASN A 19 -2.60 -4.76 -3.88
CA ASN A 19 -2.26 -3.34 -3.82
C ASN A 19 -1.60 -2.81 -5.11
N ASN A 20 -1.94 -3.35 -6.29
CA ASN A 20 -1.35 -2.93 -7.57
C ASN A 20 -1.97 -1.64 -8.13
N LEU A 21 -1.97 -0.61 -7.29
CA LEU A 21 -2.26 0.76 -7.65
C LEU A 21 -1.63 1.64 -6.58
N SER A 22 -0.72 2.52 -7.01
CA SER A 22 -0.19 3.59 -6.18
C SER A 22 -0.69 4.91 -6.72
N VAL A 23 -0.99 5.83 -5.81
CA VAL A 23 -1.48 7.17 -6.12
C VAL A 23 -0.62 8.18 -5.38
N LEU A 24 -0.23 9.25 -6.07
CA LEU A 24 0.35 10.44 -5.47
C LEU A 24 -0.43 11.68 -5.93
N GLN A 25 -1.06 12.35 -4.98
CA GLN A 25 -1.60 13.69 -5.18
C GLN A 25 -0.68 14.71 -4.52
N LEU A 26 -0.25 15.71 -5.29
CA LEU A 26 0.55 16.81 -4.78
C LEU A 26 -0.38 18.00 -4.50
N PRO A 27 -0.40 18.58 -3.29
CA PRO A 27 -1.29 19.71 -2.96
C PRO A 27 -1.13 20.93 -3.88
N THR A 28 0.07 21.10 -4.44
CA THR A 28 0.45 22.23 -5.28
C THR A 28 0.11 22.04 -6.76
N CYS A 29 -0.29 20.84 -7.18
CA CYS A 29 -0.50 20.50 -8.58
C CYS A 29 -1.85 19.81 -8.75
N ILE A 30 -2.68 20.27 -9.68
CA ILE A 30 -4.00 19.70 -10.01
C ILE A 30 -3.86 18.32 -10.73
N LEU A 31 -2.72 17.64 -10.53
CA LEU A 31 -2.36 16.39 -11.19
C LEU A 31 -2.30 15.27 -10.15
N THR A 32 -2.99 14.18 -10.48
CA THR A 32 -2.89 12.92 -9.77
C THR A 32 -1.92 12.02 -10.55
N HIS A 33 -0.93 11.48 -9.85
CA HIS A 33 0.01 10.52 -10.42
C HIS A 33 -0.40 9.11 -10.04
N PHE A 34 -0.27 8.17 -10.97
CA PHE A 34 -0.62 6.77 -10.79
C PHE A 34 0.56 5.87 -11.15
N GLY A 35 0.78 4.85 -10.33
CA GLY A 35 1.82 3.85 -10.50
C GLY A 35 1.18 2.47 -10.56
N VAL A 36 1.47 1.72 -11.63
CA VAL A 36 0.90 0.38 -11.87
C VAL A 36 2.00 -0.56 -12.32
N VAL A 37 2.08 -1.74 -11.70
CA VAL A 37 3.05 -2.77 -12.04
C VAL A 37 2.51 -3.66 -13.16
N HIS A 38 3.36 -3.95 -14.14
CA HIS A 38 3.18 -4.90 -15.24
C HIS A 38 4.43 -5.78 -15.39
N GLY A 39 4.45 -6.91 -14.68
CA GLY A 39 5.54 -7.88 -14.73
C GLY A 39 6.90 -7.26 -14.36
N PRO A 40 7.87 -7.18 -15.30
CA PRO A 40 9.19 -6.59 -15.03
C PRO A 40 9.24 -5.06 -15.17
N SER A 41 8.11 -4.42 -15.44
CA SER A 41 8.02 -2.97 -15.67
C SER A 41 6.92 -2.34 -14.85
N THR A 42 7.04 -1.05 -14.61
CA THR A 42 6.05 -0.22 -13.93
C THR A 42 5.69 0.95 -14.81
N GLN A 43 4.40 1.23 -14.93
CA GLN A 43 3.90 2.43 -15.59
C GLN A 43 3.68 3.52 -14.56
N LEU A 44 4.28 4.67 -14.80
CA LEU A 44 3.97 5.91 -14.12
C LEU A 44 3.22 6.81 -15.08
N LEU A 45 2.16 7.44 -14.60
CA LEU A 45 1.40 8.38 -15.39
C LEU A 45 0.89 9.52 -14.52
N SER A 46 0.63 10.66 -15.13
CA SER A 46 -0.07 11.77 -14.50
C SER A 46 -1.34 12.08 -15.28
N ALA A 47 -2.42 12.39 -14.58
CA ALA A 47 -3.67 12.83 -15.17
C ALA A 47 -4.20 14.06 -14.45
N ALA A 48 -4.79 14.98 -15.21
CA ALA A 48 -5.58 16.07 -14.66
C ALA A 48 -6.86 15.53 -13.99
N THR A 49 -7.55 16.36 -13.21
CA THR A 49 -8.81 15.99 -12.54
C THR A 49 -9.84 15.37 -13.50
N GLU A 50 -9.90 15.81 -14.76
CA GLU A 50 -10.80 15.27 -15.79
C GLU A 50 -10.38 13.93 -16.40
N GLY A 51 -9.21 13.40 -16.02
CA GLY A 51 -8.74 12.08 -16.48
C GLY A 51 -8.02 12.08 -17.82
N VAL A 52 -7.67 13.25 -18.33
CA VAL A 52 -6.79 13.37 -19.51
C VAL A 52 -5.35 13.07 -19.07
N PRO A 53 -4.70 12.02 -19.63
CA PRO A 53 -3.29 11.73 -19.33
C PRO A 53 -2.38 12.82 -19.87
N LEU A 54 -1.42 13.27 -19.06
CA LEU A 54 -0.49 14.36 -19.44
C LEU A 54 0.94 13.87 -19.64
N ALA A 55 1.40 12.95 -18.79
CA ALA A 55 2.70 12.32 -18.93
C ALA A 55 2.60 10.82 -18.66
N GLN A 56 3.43 10.05 -19.34
CA GLN A 56 3.55 8.61 -19.11
C GLN A 56 5.01 8.18 -19.26
N ARG A 57 5.48 7.39 -18.28
CA ARG A 57 6.82 6.83 -18.23
C ARG A 57 6.72 5.34 -17.92
N GLN A 58 7.52 4.53 -18.61
CA GLN A 58 7.70 3.13 -18.25
C GLN A 58 9.05 2.98 -17.57
N LEU A 59 9.06 2.43 -16.37
CA LEU A 59 10.25 2.06 -15.62
C LEU A 59 10.46 0.56 -15.72
N HIS A 60 11.71 0.14 -15.84
CA HIS A 60 12.10 -1.26 -15.76
C HIS A 60 12.95 -1.44 -14.52
N ALA A 61 12.69 -2.51 -13.78
CA ALA A 61 13.54 -2.85 -12.66
C ALA A 61 14.97 -3.14 -13.15
N LYS A 62 15.95 -2.58 -12.46
CA LYS A 62 17.37 -2.79 -12.76
C LYS A 62 17.71 -4.27 -12.89
N GLN A 63 18.32 -4.63 -14.03
CA GLN A 63 18.73 -5.98 -14.35
C GLN A 63 20.19 -6.22 -13.91
N GLY A 64 20.49 -7.40 -13.36
CA GLY A 64 21.86 -7.88 -13.27
C GLY A 64 22.30 -8.46 -14.62
N ALA A 65 23.54 -8.24 -15.03
CA ALA A 65 24.03 -8.67 -16.34
C ALA A 65 23.78 -10.18 -16.56
N GLY A 66 23.20 -10.55 -17.71
CA GLY A 66 22.96 -11.94 -18.11
C GLY A 66 21.80 -12.65 -17.41
N MET A 67 21.00 -11.97 -16.59
CA MET A 67 19.86 -12.58 -15.88
C MET A 67 18.51 -12.17 -16.48
N SER A 68 17.48 -13.01 -16.27
CA SER A 68 16.10 -12.67 -16.61
C SER A 68 15.65 -11.39 -15.89
N PRO A 69 14.79 -10.57 -16.52
CA PRO A 69 14.32 -9.34 -15.91
C PRO A 69 13.55 -9.66 -14.63
N PRO A 70 13.83 -8.96 -13.52
CA PRO A 70 13.17 -9.27 -12.26
C PRO A 70 11.71 -8.84 -12.30
N LEU A 71 10.84 -9.66 -11.72
CA LEU A 71 9.44 -9.28 -11.53
C LEU A 71 9.37 -8.21 -10.44
N ILE A 72 8.65 -7.14 -10.73
CA ILE A 72 8.34 -6.08 -9.77
C ILE A 72 7.14 -6.57 -8.96
N THR A 73 7.20 -6.38 -7.65
CA THR A 73 6.17 -6.83 -6.70
C THR A 73 5.33 -5.68 -6.18
N GLN A 74 5.88 -4.46 -6.13
CA GLN A 74 5.12 -3.27 -5.75
C GLN A 74 5.81 -2.00 -6.27
N VAL A 75 5.01 -0.99 -6.56
CA VAL A 75 5.44 0.41 -6.71
C VAL A 75 4.68 1.25 -5.69
N HIS A 76 5.36 2.16 -5.00
CA HIS A 76 4.71 3.09 -4.09
C HIS A 76 5.43 4.44 -3.99
N TRP A 77 4.69 5.53 -3.82
CA TRP A 77 5.28 6.83 -3.47
C TRP A 77 5.33 6.99 -1.96
N CYS A 78 6.53 7.20 -1.43
CA CYS A 78 6.78 7.54 -0.04
C CYS A 78 6.86 9.07 0.09
N ILE A 79 5.86 9.66 0.74
CA ILE A 79 5.83 11.09 1.05
C ILE A 79 6.51 11.30 2.40
N LEU A 80 7.70 11.90 2.39
CA LEU A 80 8.48 12.22 3.60
C LEU A 80 8.45 13.73 3.85
N PRO A 81 8.78 14.22 5.06
CA PRO A 81 8.74 15.64 5.39
C PRO A 81 9.55 16.55 4.47
N PHE A 82 10.64 16.04 3.87
CA PHE A 82 11.60 16.84 3.10
C PHE A 82 11.64 16.50 1.61
N ARG A 83 11.10 15.34 1.20
CA ARG A 83 11.12 14.88 -0.19
C ARG A 83 10.11 13.76 -0.43
N ILE A 84 9.82 13.50 -1.69
CA ILE A 84 9.00 12.36 -2.12
C ILE A 84 9.88 11.42 -2.91
N LEU A 85 9.86 10.15 -2.55
CA LEU A 85 10.60 9.10 -3.26
C LEU A 85 9.61 8.10 -3.87
N LEU A 86 9.92 7.65 -5.08
CA LEU A 86 9.25 6.51 -5.67
C LEU A 86 10.04 5.24 -5.33
N VAL A 87 9.39 4.28 -4.68
CA VAL A 87 9.99 3.01 -4.26
C VAL A 87 9.44 1.88 -5.12
N LEU A 88 10.34 1.04 -5.61
CA LEU A 88 10.05 -0.16 -6.39
C LEU A 88 10.66 -1.36 -5.67
N THR A 89 9.82 -2.35 -5.36
CA THR A 89 10.27 -3.62 -4.82
C THR A 89 10.16 -4.72 -5.88
N SER A 90 11.04 -5.72 -5.77
CA SER A 90 11.14 -6.79 -6.76
C SER A 90 11.69 -8.06 -6.13
N HIS A 91 11.79 -9.12 -6.92
CA HIS A 91 12.48 -10.35 -6.54
C HIS A 91 14.02 -10.23 -6.40
N ARG A 92 14.59 -9.04 -6.65
CA ARG A 92 16.04 -8.81 -6.57
C ARG A 92 16.44 -7.81 -5.51
N GLY A 93 15.54 -6.92 -5.12
CA GLY A 93 15.93 -5.74 -4.41
C GLY A 93 14.88 -4.66 -4.34
N ILE A 94 15.29 -3.58 -3.69
CA ILE A 94 14.54 -2.37 -3.43
C ILE A 94 15.25 -1.24 -4.16
N GLN A 95 14.53 -0.55 -5.05
CA GLN A 95 15.03 0.60 -5.80
C GLN A 95 14.27 1.83 -5.34
N MET A 96 14.99 2.91 -5.05
CA MET A 96 14.39 4.20 -4.76
C MET A 96 14.79 5.20 -5.84
N TYR A 97 13.81 5.93 -6.34
CA TYR A 97 13.95 6.93 -7.38
C TYR A 97 13.45 8.29 -6.87
N GLU A 98 13.89 9.35 -7.53
CA GLU A 98 13.16 10.63 -7.47
C GLU A 98 11.67 10.42 -7.81
N SER A 99 10.80 11.31 -7.33
CA SER A 99 9.35 11.15 -7.40
C SER A 99 8.78 10.94 -8.82
N ASP A 100 9.46 11.47 -9.85
CA ASP A 100 9.09 11.33 -11.26
C ASP A 100 9.64 10.04 -11.93
N GLY A 101 10.39 9.24 -11.18
CA GLY A 101 11.02 8.01 -11.65
C GLY A 101 12.25 8.24 -12.55
N SER A 102 12.75 9.47 -12.69
CA SER A 102 13.81 9.77 -13.66
C SER A 102 15.19 9.27 -13.24
N VAL A 103 15.53 9.39 -11.96
CA VAL A 103 16.86 9.10 -11.42
C VAL A 103 16.73 8.12 -10.26
N MET A 104 17.43 7.00 -10.34
CA MET A 104 17.57 6.07 -9.22
C MET A 104 18.58 6.65 -8.23
N VAL A 105 18.14 6.86 -6.99
CA VAL A 105 18.97 7.45 -5.93
C VAL A 105 19.54 6.39 -4.98
N TYR A 106 18.90 5.23 -4.88
CA TYR A 106 19.34 4.16 -4.00
C TYR A 106 18.94 2.77 -4.53
N TRP A 107 19.75 1.77 -4.21
CA TRP A 107 19.51 0.37 -4.53
C TRP A 107 20.00 -0.52 -3.38
N HIS A 108 19.12 -1.40 -2.92
CA HIS A 108 19.44 -2.45 -1.97
C HIS A 108 19.14 -3.81 -2.60
N ALA A 109 20.16 -4.66 -2.71
CA ALA A 109 19.99 -6.03 -3.20
C ALA A 109 19.47 -6.92 -2.08
N LEU A 110 18.50 -7.79 -2.37
CA LEU A 110 18.08 -8.84 -1.45
C LEU A 110 19.06 -10.02 -1.60
N ASN A 111 19.79 -10.33 -0.53
CA ASN A 111 20.71 -11.46 -0.52
C ASN A 111 19.93 -12.76 -0.34
N SER A 112 20.14 -13.72 -1.25
CA SER A 112 19.61 -15.08 -1.15
C SER A 112 20.51 -16.01 -0.32
N GLY A 113 21.52 -15.47 0.36
CA GLY A 113 22.65 -16.26 0.92
C GLY A 113 22.23 -17.45 1.77
N ASP A 114 21.14 -17.30 2.53
CA ASP A 114 20.56 -18.34 3.39
C ASP A 114 19.17 -18.82 2.91
N ALA A 115 18.69 -18.34 1.76
CA ALA A 115 17.40 -18.75 1.23
C ALA A 115 17.50 -20.16 0.65
N SER A 116 16.73 -21.10 1.20
CA SER A 116 16.50 -22.39 0.55
C SER A 116 16.04 -22.14 -0.90
N PRO A 117 16.54 -22.89 -1.90
CA PRO A 117 16.18 -22.72 -3.31
C PRO A 117 14.67 -22.88 -3.60
N VAL A 118 13.90 -23.31 -2.60
CA VAL A 118 12.44 -23.46 -2.64
C VAL A 118 11.69 -22.14 -2.40
N HIS A 119 12.29 -21.17 -1.70
CA HIS A 119 11.60 -19.92 -1.35
C HIS A 119 11.92 -18.81 -2.35
N ALA A 120 10.88 -18.18 -2.89
CA ALA A 120 11.04 -16.99 -3.71
C ALA A 120 11.59 -15.84 -2.85
N VAL A 121 12.71 -15.25 -3.27
CA VAL A 121 13.24 -14.02 -2.67
C VAL A 121 12.49 -12.84 -3.26
N PHE A 122 11.89 -11.99 -2.43
CA PHE A 122 11.26 -10.74 -2.82
C PHE A 122 11.11 -9.76 -1.66
N ALA A 123 10.81 -8.51 -1.99
CA ALA A 123 10.35 -7.48 -1.05
C ALA A 123 8.96 -6.99 -1.46
N ARG A 124 8.12 -6.62 -0.50
CA ARG A 124 6.80 -5.97 -0.71
C ARG A 124 6.34 -5.39 0.63
N GLY A 125 5.27 -4.61 0.61
CA GLY A 125 4.87 -3.78 1.74
C GLY A 125 5.83 -2.60 1.83
N ILE A 126 5.35 -1.42 1.47
CA ILE A 126 6.14 -0.19 1.44
C ILE A 126 5.35 0.86 2.19
N ALA A 127 5.95 1.48 3.20
CA ALA A 127 5.37 2.60 3.90
C ALA A 127 6.44 3.64 4.26
N ALA A 128 6.01 4.89 4.45
CA ALA A 128 6.84 5.96 4.98
C ALA A 128 6.35 6.32 6.38
N SER A 129 7.25 6.36 7.35
CA SER A 129 6.98 6.90 8.69
C SER A 129 8.04 7.92 9.03
N ASN A 130 7.66 9.14 9.37
CA ASN A 130 8.59 10.24 9.62
C ASN A 130 9.59 10.41 8.45
N HIS A 131 10.88 10.24 8.71
CA HIS A 131 11.94 10.32 7.71
C HIS A 131 12.45 8.93 7.28
N PHE A 132 11.72 7.87 7.64
CA PHE A 132 12.05 6.49 7.31
C PHE A 132 11.18 5.95 6.18
N ILE A 133 11.78 5.08 5.36
CA ILE A 133 11.05 4.19 4.47
C ILE A 133 11.18 2.76 5.01
N CYS A 134 10.06 2.10 5.24
CA CYS A 134 10.00 0.72 5.70
C CYS A 134 9.59 -0.19 4.56
N VAL A 135 10.31 -1.30 4.39
CA VAL A 135 10.05 -2.28 3.33
C VAL A 135 10.07 -3.70 3.88
N GLY A 136 9.01 -4.45 3.64
CA GLY A 136 8.90 -5.85 4.05
C GLY A 136 9.64 -6.81 3.12
N THR A 137 10.09 -7.93 3.68
CA THR A 137 10.79 -9.00 2.93
C THR A 137 10.04 -10.32 2.98
N TRP A 138 10.41 -11.23 2.08
CA TRP A 138 9.95 -12.62 2.06
C TRP A 138 10.26 -13.40 3.35
N SER A 139 11.27 -12.99 4.12
CA SER A 139 11.69 -13.68 5.35
C SER A 139 10.94 -13.22 6.61
N GLY A 140 9.97 -12.30 6.47
CA GLY A 140 9.26 -11.70 7.61
C GLY A 140 10.03 -10.58 8.31
N ARG A 141 11.10 -10.09 7.67
CA ARG A 141 11.85 -8.92 8.14
C ARG A 141 11.25 -7.65 7.57
N VAL A 142 11.40 -6.55 8.31
CA VAL A 142 11.11 -5.21 7.80
C VAL A 142 12.41 -4.41 7.81
N LEU A 143 12.85 -4.00 6.63
CA LEU A 143 14.04 -3.17 6.45
C LEU A 143 13.65 -1.71 6.61
N VAL A 144 14.36 -0.98 7.47
CA VAL A 144 14.11 0.44 7.74
C VAL A 144 15.26 1.27 7.18
N PHE A 145 14.93 2.17 6.26
CA PHE A 145 15.88 3.06 5.61
C PHE A 145 15.72 4.48 6.13
N ASP A 146 16.79 5.03 6.69
CA ASP A 146 16.89 6.45 7.03
C ASP A 146 17.08 7.29 5.76
N ILE A 147 16.14 8.22 5.53
CA ILE A 147 16.15 9.11 4.38
C ILE A 147 16.57 10.51 4.83
N PRO A 148 17.78 10.96 4.45
CA PRO A 148 18.28 12.24 4.90
C PRO A 148 17.50 13.40 4.29
N ALA A 149 17.34 14.49 5.05
CA ALA A 149 16.72 15.72 4.58
C ALA A 149 17.48 16.36 3.40
N LYS A 150 18.80 16.13 3.30
CA LYS A 150 19.67 16.63 2.23
C LYS A 150 20.70 15.59 1.83
N GLY A 151 21.02 15.56 0.54
CA GLY A 151 22.03 14.67 -0.02
C GLY A 151 21.49 13.27 -0.35
N PRO A 152 22.35 12.39 -0.90
CA PRO A 152 21.95 11.09 -1.42
C PRO A 152 22.15 9.92 -0.43
N ASN A 153 22.62 10.18 0.79
CA ASN A 153 23.07 9.14 1.72
C ASN A 153 21.91 8.42 2.42
N ILE A 154 21.15 7.65 1.66
CA ILE A 154 20.15 6.73 2.20
C ILE A 154 20.88 5.52 2.81
N VAL A 155 20.55 5.15 4.05
CA VAL A 155 21.18 4.04 4.77
C VAL A 155 20.13 3.10 5.33
N LEU A 156 20.39 1.80 5.27
CA LEU A 156 19.65 0.80 6.04
C LEU A 156 20.09 0.94 7.50
N CYS A 157 19.21 1.41 8.37
CA CYS A 157 19.53 1.65 9.78
C CYS A 157 19.07 0.52 10.70
N GLU A 158 17.95 -0.12 10.40
CA GLU A 158 17.38 -1.20 11.23
C GLU A 158 16.77 -2.33 10.41
N GLU A 159 16.71 -3.51 11.02
CA GLU A 159 15.98 -4.67 10.55
C GLU A 159 15.03 -5.15 11.65
N LEU A 160 13.73 -4.91 11.48
CA LEU A 160 12.73 -5.26 12.47
C LEU A 160 12.38 -6.75 12.38
N THR A 161 12.26 -7.36 13.55
CA THR A 161 11.99 -8.79 13.69
C THR A 161 10.73 -9.00 14.51
N GLY A 162 9.70 -9.55 13.87
CA GLY A 162 8.39 -9.80 14.50
C GLY A 162 7.60 -10.87 13.76
N HIS A 163 7.72 -10.91 12.43
CA HIS A 163 7.10 -11.93 11.60
C HIS A 163 8.07 -13.10 11.32
N GLN A 164 7.48 -14.28 11.13
CA GLN A 164 8.19 -15.50 10.74
C GLN A 164 7.85 -15.93 9.30
N THR A 165 6.98 -15.18 8.64
CA THR A 165 6.49 -15.45 7.28
C THR A 165 6.52 -14.17 6.45
N PRO A 166 6.44 -14.25 5.11
CA PRO A 166 6.58 -13.09 4.25
C PRO A 166 5.66 -11.94 4.64
N ILE A 167 6.21 -10.73 4.71
CA ILE A 167 5.42 -9.51 4.89
C ILE A 167 4.51 -9.33 3.68
N THR A 168 3.23 -9.03 3.91
CA THR A 168 2.22 -8.82 2.86
C THR A 168 2.01 -7.35 2.55
N ASP A 169 1.90 -6.51 3.58
CA ASP A 169 1.66 -5.08 3.47
C ASP A 169 2.17 -4.35 4.72
N ILE A 170 2.43 -3.05 4.59
CA ILE A 170 2.81 -2.16 5.69
C ILE A 170 2.00 -0.89 5.55
N ALA A 171 1.47 -0.38 6.65
CA ALA A 171 0.83 0.93 6.68
C ALA A 171 1.31 1.76 7.86
N THR A 172 1.25 3.06 7.67
CA THR A 172 1.60 4.06 8.69
C THR A 172 0.43 5.00 8.91
N GLU A 173 0.38 5.59 10.10
CA GLU A 173 -0.57 6.63 10.43
C GLU A 173 -0.25 7.87 9.56
N PRO A 174 -1.23 8.42 8.82
CA PRO A 174 -1.04 9.65 8.07
C PRO A 174 -0.57 10.77 9.02
N ALA A 175 0.47 11.50 8.62
CA ALA A 175 1.11 12.52 9.47
C ALA A 175 0.12 13.61 9.93
N GLN A 176 -0.48 13.41 11.09
CA GLN A 176 -1.14 14.42 11.90
C GLN A 176 -0.57 14.29 13.32
N GLY A 177 -0.10 15.42 13.85
CA GLY A 177 0.74 15.53 15.05
C GLY A 177 0.05 15.20 16.37
N GLN A 178 -0.53 14.02 16.47
CA GLN A 178 -0.96 13.44 17.73
C GLN A 178 0.17 12.52 18.23
N ASP A 179 0.50 12.64 19.52
CA ASP A 179 1.35 11.68 20.21
C ASP A 179 0.61 10.33 20.22
N CYS A 180 0.86 9.53 19.20
CA CYS A 180 0.20 8.26 18.98
C CYS A 180 0.96 7.14 19.71
N VAL A 181 0.20 6.15 20.18
CA VAL A 181 0.75 5.00 20.89
C VAL A 181 1.52 4.08 19.94
N ALA A 182 1.10 4.05 18.67
CA ALA A 182 1.75 3.37 17.56
C ALA A 182 1.41 4.10 16.26
N ASP A 183 2.31 4.05 15.30
CA ASP A 183 2.22 4.79 14.03
C ASP A 183 2.53 3.93 12.80
N MET A 184 2.87 2.65 12.99
CA MET A 184 3.09 1.70 11.92
C MET A 184 2.50 0.33 12.25
N VAL A 185 1.94 -0.33 11.24
CA VAL A 185 1.47 -1.70 11.32
C VAL A 185 2.01 -2.50 10.13
N THR A 186 2.47 -3.71 10.40
CA THR A 186 2.98 -4.66 9.40
C THR A 186 2.13 -5.92 9.45
N ALA A 187 1.88 -6.52 8.29
CA ALA A 187 1.08 -7.73 8.15
C ALA A 187 1.87 -8.84 7.45
N ASP A 188 1.50 -10.11 7.69
CA ASP A 188 2.10 -11.25 7.01
C ASP A 188 1.10 -12.27 6.45
N ASP A 189 1.65 -13.29 5.78
CA ASP A 189 0.89 -14.37 5.12
C ASP A 189 0.12 -15.27 6.10
N THR A 190 0.38 -15.23 7.40
CA THR A 190 -0.41 -15.95 8.42
C THR A 190 -1.57 -15.12 8.96
N GLY A 191 -1.60 -13.83 8.62
CA GLY A 191 -2.52 -12.84 9.15
C GLY A 191 -2.07 -12.23 10.47
N LEU A 192 -0.84 -12.51 10.93
CA LEU A 192 -0.24 -11.85 12.09
C LEU A 192 -0.02 -10.38 11.77
N LEU A 193 -0.38 -9.50 12.70
CA LEU A 193 -0.09 -8.08 12.62
C LEU A 193 0.90 -7.71 13.73
N CYS A 194 1.95 -6.97 13.38
CA CYS A 194 2.83 -6.33 14.36
C CYS A 194 2.61 -4.83 14.32
N VAL A 195 2.44 -4.23 15.49
CA VAL A 195 2.15 -2.82 15.68
C VAL A 195 3.37 -2.18 16.30
N TRP A 196 3.86 -1.12 15.67
CA TRP A 196 5.15 -0.51 15.97
C TRP A 196 4.97 0.97 16.27
N LYS A 197 5.87 1.49 17.10
CA LYS A 197 6.06 2.93 17.30
C LYS A 197 7.40 3.32 16.69
N SER A 198 7.38 4.26 15.75
CA SER A 198 8.61 4.84 15.23
C SER A 198 9.20 5.86 16.21
N GLY A 199 10.52 5.95 16.22
CA GLY A 199 11.30 6.78 17.12
C GLY A 199 12.75 6.83 16.67
N PRO A 200 13.71 7.11 17.58
CA PRO A 200 15.12 6.89 17.31
C PRO A 200 15.42 5.44 16.92
N GLU A 201 14.69 4.51 17.55
CA GLU A 201 14.60 3.11 17.15
C GLU A 201 13.12 2.71 17.06
N PHE A 202 12.80 1.73 16.21
CA PHE A 202 11.43 1.22 16.13
C PHE A 202 11.15 0.23 17.26
N GLU A 203 10.10 0.50 18.03
CA GLU A 203 9.68 -0.37 19.13
C GLU A 203 8.45 -1.21 18.72
N LEU A 204 8.52 -2.52 18.94
CA LEU A 204 7.36 -3.40 18.82
C LEU A 204 6.43 -3.14 20.01
N PHE A 205 5.29 -2.52 19.74
CA PHE A 205 4.32 -2.15 20.77
C PHE A 205 3.38 -3.32 21.11
N THR A 206 2.80 -3.98 20.09
CA THR A 206 1.98 -5.18 20.29
C THR A 206 1.99 -6.09 19.06
N SER A 207 1.57 -7.34 19.24
CA SER A 207 1.34 -8.29 18.15
C SER A 207 -0.08 -8.85 18.24
N ILE A 208 -0.80 -8.82 17.13
CA ILE A 208 -2.17 -9.31 17.01
C ILE A 208 -2.11 -10.66 16.28
N PRO A 209 -2.35 -11.80 16.96
CA PRO A 209 -2.23 -13.11 16.34
C PRO A 209 -3.15 -13.27 15.13
N GLY A 210 -2.58 -13.80 14.04
CA GLY A 210 -3.35 -14.23 12.89
C GLY A 210 -4.19 -15.49 13.19
N PHE A 211 -5.15 -15.77 12.33
CA PHE A 211 -6.04 -16.94 12.44
C PHE A 211 -5.89 -17.88 11.22
N GLY A 212 -4.70 -17.91 10.62
CA GLY A 212 -4.37 -18.80 9.51
C GLY A 212 -4.93 -18.36 8.15
N VAL A 213 -5.36 -17.10 8.04
CA VAL A 213 -5.79 -16.47 6.80
C VAL A 213 -4.83 -15.31 6.51
N PRO A 214 -4.22 -15.23 5.31
CA PRO A 214 -3.32 -14.13 4.97
C PRO A 214 -4.02 -12.77 5.08
N CYS A 215 -3.34 -11.80 5.68
CA CYS A 215 -3.77 -10.40 5.65
C CYS A 215 -3.14 -9.75 4.42
N SER A 216 -3.91 -9.56 3.34
CA SER A 216 -3.38 -9.10 2.05
C SER A 216 -3.13 -7.59 1.98
N SER A 217 -3.85 -6.81 2.79
CA SER A 217 -3.64 -5.36 2.89
C SER A 217 -4.04 -4.85 4.27
N VAL A 218 -3.30 -3.87 4.77
CA VAL A 218 -3.51 -3.26 6.08
C VAL A 218 -3.47 -1.75 5.98
N ARG A 219 -4.26 -1.04 6.77
CA ARG A 219 -4.23 0.43 6.89
C ARG A 219 -4.37 0.85 8.35
N LEU A 220 -3.85 2.01 8.69
CA LEU A 220 -3.89 2.58 10.04
C LEU A 220 -4.53 3.97 9.98
N TRP A 221 -5.50 4.22 10.87
CA TRP A 221 -6.21 5.50 10.94
C TRP A 221 -6.68 5.78 12.37
N GLN A 222 -6.16 6.86 12.95
CA GLN A 222 -6.46 7.33 14.31
C GLN A 222 -6.33 6.23 15.36
N GLY A 223 -5.31 5.38 15.24
CA GLY A 223 -5.11 4.23 16.13
C GLY A 223 -6.02 3.03 15.85
N ILE A 224 -6.79 3.03 14.76
CA ILE A 224 -7.56 1.88 14.29
C ILE A 224 -6.83 1.22 13.12
N ILE A 225 -6.56 -0.07 13.27
CA ILE A 225 -5.99 -0.91 12.21
C ILE A 225 -7.12 -1.54 11.43
N ALA A 226 -7.20 -1.27 10.12
CA ALA A 226 -8.06 -1.99 9.20
C ALA A 226 -7.24 -3.06 8.47
N ALA A 227 -7.54 -4.34 8.72
CA ALA A 227 -6.87 -5.48 8.12
C ALA A 227 -7.83 -6.25 7.20
N GLY A 228 -7.42 -6.41 5.94
CA GLY A 228 -8.20 -7.12 4.91
C GLY A 228 -7.62 -8.51 4.66
N TYR A 229 -8.48 -9.52 4.70
CA TYR A 229 -8.07 -10.92 4.70
C TYR A 229 -8.45 -11.67 3.41
N GLY A 230 -7.73 -12.76 3.17
CA GLY A 230 -7.96 -13.68 2.04
C GLY A 230 -9.32 -14.39 2.03
N ASN A 231 -10.07 -14.34 3.14
CA ASN A 231 -11.44 -14.87 3.22
C ASN A 231 -12.53 -13.82 2.93
N GLY A 232 -12.15 -12.61 2.52
CA GLY A 232 -13.10 -11.52 2.20
C GLY A 232 -13.53 -10.68 3.39
N GLN A 233 -12.99 -10.94 4.58
CA GLN A 233 -13.31 -10.18 5.79
C GLN A 233 -12.39 -8.99 5.99
N ILE A 234 -12.94 -7.91 6.53
CA ILE A 234 -12.18 -6.79 7.09
C ILE A 234 -12.33 -6.85 8.61
N HIS A 235 -11.22 -6.85 9.33
CA HIS A 235 -11.22 -6.67 10.78
C HIS A 235 -10.67 -5.30 11.14
N LEU A 236 -11.35 -4.64 12.09
CA LEU A 236 -10.88 -3.40 12.70
C LEU A 236 -10.37 -3.70 14.10
N TYR A 237 -9.11 -3.39 14.36
CA TYR A 237 -8.47 -3.56 15.66
C TYR A 237 -8.10 -2.21 16.26
N GLU A 238 -8.19 -2.10 17.58
CA GLU A 238 -7.62 -0.98 18.32
C GLU A 238 -6.10 -1.20 18.45
N ALA A 239 -5.29 -0.33 17.86
CA ALA A 239 -3.82 -0.47 17.81
C ALA A 239 -3.17 -0.48 19.20
N SER A 240 -3.75 0.26 20.15
CA SER A 240 -3.24 0.37 21.52
C SER A 240 -3.41 -0.90 22.36
N THR A 241 -4.35 -1.78 22.00
CA THR A 241 -4.66 -2.99 22.78
C THR A 241 -4.59 -4.28 21.98
N GLY A 242 -4.61 -4.19 20.64
CA GLY A 242 -4.77 -5.32 19.74
C GLY A 242 -6.17 -5.95 19.77
N THR A 243 -7.14 -5.32 20.41
CA THR A 243 -8.50 -5.86 20.54
C THR A 243 -9.26 -5.74 19.22
N LEU A 244 -9.95 -6.81 18.83
CA LEU A 244 -10.87 -6.79 17.69
C LEU A 244 -12.11 -6.00 18.07
N GLN A 245 -12.36 -4.90 17.38
CA GLN A 245 -13.50 -4.02 17.60
C GLN A 245 -14.67 -4.37 16.67
N VAL A 246 -14.39 -4.55 15.37
CA VAL A 246 -15.40 -4.81 14.35
C VAL A 246 -14.91 -5.87 13.37
N GLN A 247 -15.82 -6.76 12.96
CA GLN A 247 -15.62 -7.73 11.89
C GLN A 247 -16.67 -7.50 10.81
N ILE A 248 -16.22 -7.32 9.56
CA ILE A 248 -17.05 -7.01 8.41
C ILE A 248 -16.89 -8.14 7.39
N ASN A 249 -17.99 -8.81 7.04
CA ASN A 249 -18.05 -9.72 5.90
C ASN A 249 -18.21 -8.90 4.61
N ALA A 250 -17.13 -8.26 4.20
CA ALA A 250 -17.14 -7.25 3.15
C ALA A 250 -17.26 -7.84 1.74
N HIS A 251 -16.60 -8.97 1.49
CA HIS A 251 -16.43 -9.55 0.16
C HIS A 251 -16.63 -11.07 0.17
N ALA A 252 -17.01 -11.63 -0.97
CA ALA A 252 -17.19 -13.07 -1.16
C ALA A 252 -15.88 -13.80 -1.50
N ARG A 253 -14.81 -13.06 -1.81
CA ARG A 253 -13.47 -13.57 -2.16
C ARG A 253 -12.39 -12.74 -1.49
N ALA A 254 -11.14 -13.15 -1.66
CA ALA A 254 -9.97 -12.49 -1.10
C ALA A 254 -9.95 -10.99 -1.39
N ILE A 255 -9.78 -10.20 -0.34
CA ILE A 255 -9.49 -8.77 -0.46
C ILE A 255 -8.10 -8.65 -1.09
N CYS A 256 -7.95 -7.77 -2.08
CA CYS A 256 -6.68 -7.55 -2.76
C CYS A 256 -6.12 -6.14 -2.52
N ALA A 257 -6.95 -5.19 -2.08
CA ALA A 257 -6.50 -3.84 -1.74
C ALA A 257 -7.42 -3.20 -0.69
N LEU A 258 -6.81 -2.52 0.28
CA LEU A 258 -7.47 -1.54 1.12
C LEU A 258 -6.86 -0.15 0.87
N ASP A 259 -7.63 0.92 1.08
CA ASP A 259 -7.10 2.27 1.12
C ASP A 259 -7.90 3.17 2.04
N LEU A 260 -7.29 4.25 2.52
CA LEU A 260 -7.89 5.13 3.50
C LEU A 260 -7.83 6.58 3.04
N ALA A 261 -8.97 7.27 3.11
CA ALA A 261 -9.07 8.71 2.94
C ALA A 261 -9.12 9.34 4.35
N PRO A 262 -7.98 9.82 4.87
CA PRO A 262 -7.82 10.02 6.30
C PRO A 262 -8.54 11.26 6.86
N GLU A 263 -8.77 12.29 6.03
CA GLU A 263 -9.48 13.50 6.44
C GLU A 263 -10.93 13.22 6.84
N VAL A 264 -11.52 12.21 6.21
CA VAL A 264 -12.93 11.86 6.36
C VAL A 264 -13.13 10.45 6.90
N GLY A 265 -12.08 9.71 7.26
CA GLY A 265 -12.21 8.33 7.74
C GLY A 265 -12.99 7.42 6.81
N LYS A 266 -12.79 7.52 5.48
CA LYS A 266 -13.37 6.54 4.55
C LYS A 266 -12.35 5.43 4.30
N LEU A 267 -12.80 4.18 4.37
CA LEU A 267 -12.06 2.99 4.00
C LEU A 267 -12.59 2.48 2.66
N LEU A 268 -11.71 2.28 1.70
CA LEU A 268 -11.98 1.62 0.43
C LEU A 268 -11.51 0.18 0.53
N SER A 269 -12.34 -0.77 0.12
CA SER A 269 -11.97 -2.18 -0.02
C SER A 269 -12.26 -2.68 -1.42
N ALA A 270 -11.38 -3.54 -1.93
CA ALA A 270 -11.53 -4.18 -3.22
C ALA A 270 -11.08 -5.63 -3.16
N ALA A 271 -11.76 -6.50 -3.91
CA ALA A 271 -11.53 -7.94 -3.85
C ALA A 271 -11.60 -8.62 -5.22
N GLU A 272 -11.16 -9.87 -5.25
CA GLU A 272 -11.25 -10.74 -6.43
C GLU A 272 -12.70 -11.08 -6.84
N ASP A 273 -13.69 -10.75 -6.00
CA ASP A 273 -15.11 -10.89 -6.34
C ASP A 273 -15.61 -9.80 -7.29
N THR A 274 -14.71 -8.90 -7.73
CA THR A 274 -14.95 -7.80 -8.66
C THR A 274 -15.65 -6.58 -8.05
N PHE A 275 -15.98 -6.63 -6.76
CA PHE A 275 -16.60 -5.51 -6.06
C PHE A 275 -15.57 -4.59 -5.43
N VAL A 276 -15.93 -3.31 -5.39
CA VAL A 276 -15.32 -2.31 -4.53
C VAL A 276 -16.37 -1.75 -3.57
N HIS A 277 -16.00 -1.58 -2.31
CA HIS A 277 -16.85 -1.03 -1.27
C HIS A 277 -16.20 0.16 -0.58
N ILE A 278 -17.02 1.13 -0.20
CA ILE A 278 -16.59 2.28 0.60
C ILE A 278 -17.34 2.23 1.92
N TRP A 279 -16.57 2.29 2.99
CA TRP A 279 -17.02 2.29 4.37
C TRP A 279 -16.66 3.62 5.00
N LYS A 280 -17.51 4.16 5.86
CA LYS A 280 -17.21 5.30 6.71
C LYS A 280 -16.91 4.77 8.11
N LEU A 281 -15.73 5.11 8.62
CA LEU A 281 -15.28 4.84 9.97
C LEU A 281 -15.57 6.08 10.82
N ASN A 282 -16.26 5.90 11.94
CA ASN A 282 -16.54 6.95 12.91
C ASN A 282 -16.14 6.47 14.29
N ARG A 283 -15.27 7.23 14.98
CA ARG A 283 -14.96 6.96 16.38
C ARG A 283 -15.95 7.70 17.26
N SER A 284 -16.70 6.97 18.07
CA SER A 284 -17.65 7.54 19.01
C SER A 284 -16.91 8.39 20.05
N PRO A 285 -17.26 9.67 20.22
CA PRO A 285 -16.65 10.51 21.26
C PRO A 285 -16.99 10.08 22.68
N GLU A 286 -18.09 9.35 22.89
CA GLU A 286 -18.62 9.03 24.22
C GLU A 286 -17.94 7.82 24.85
N ASN A 287 -17.72 6.76 24.07
CA ASN A 287 -17.15 5.49 24.54
C ASN A 287 -15.85 5.07 23.81
N GLY A 288 -15.48 5.76 22.73
CA GLY A 288 -14.26 5.47 21.96
C GLY A 288 -14.39 4.31 20.97
N ASP A 289 -15.56 3.66 20.89
CA ASP A 289 -15.83 2.54 20.00
C ASP A 289 -15.83 3.00 18.54
N ILE A 290 -15.46 2.11 17.62
CA ILE A 290 -15.51 2.36 16.18
C ILE A 290 -16.83 1.88 15.59
N GLU A 291 -17.57 2.80 14.98
CA GLU A 291 -18.75 2.51 14.18
C GLU A 291 -18.37 2.49 12.70
N VAL A 292 -19.02 1.60 11.95
CA VAL A 292 -18.78 1.44 10.52
C VAL A 292 -20.09 1.50 9.76
N GLU A 293 -20.15 2.38 8.76
CA GLU A 293 -21.28 2.52 7.85
C GLU A 293 -20.85 2.13 6.43
N HIS A 294 -21.66 1.32 5.74
CA HIS A 294 -21.48 1.07 4.31
C HIS A 294 -22.03 2.23 3.49
N CYS A 295 -21.17 2.93 2.76
CA CYS A 295 -21.57 4.13 2.00
C CYS A 295 -21.84 3.85 0.52
N HIS A 296 -21.12 2.90 -0.07
CA HIS A 296 -21.20 2.61 -1.49
C HIS A 296 -20.64 1.23 -1.83
N GLY A 297 -21.23 0.60 -2.85
CA GLY A 297 -20.68 -0.58 -3.50
C GLY A 297 -20.81 -0.45 -5.01
N GLU A 298 -19.76 -0.83 -5.73
CA GLU A 298 -19.72 -0.82 -7.18
C GLU A 298 -19.15 -2.15 -7.69
N CYS A 299 -19.80 -2.71 -8.71
CA CYS A 299 -19.33 -3.91 -9.41
C CYS A 299 -18.46 -3.47 -10.59
N ILE A 300 -17.26 -4.04 -10.70
CA ILE A 300 -16.35 -3.85 -11.83
C ILE A 300 -16.45 -5.07 -12.75
N PRO A 301 -17.31 -5.06 -13.77
CA PRO A 301 -17.59 -6.26 -14.55
C PRO A 301 -16.37 -6.75 -15.34
N ASP A 302 -16.34 -8.06 -15.59
CA ASP A 302 -15.41 -8.73 -16.50
C ASP A 302 -13.92 -8.55 -16.17
N THR A 303 -13.58 -8.26 -14.91
CA THR A 303 -12.21 -7.96 -14.50
C THR A 303 -11.94 -8.42 -13.06
N GLN A 304 -10.84 -9.15 -12.83
CA GLN A 304 -10.35 -9.40 -11.48
C GLN A 304 -9.63 -8.14 -10.97
N VAL A 305 -10.19 -7.49 -9.95
CA VAL A 305 -9.57 -6.29 -9.35
C VAL A 305 -8.24 -6.67 -8.68
N CYS A 306 -7.21 -5.85 -8.85
CA CYS A 306 -5.89 -6.04 -8.25
C CYS A 306 -5.40 -4.83 -7.44
N GLY A 307 -5.97 -3.64 -7.67
CA GLY A 307 -5.61 -2.44 -6.93
C GLY A 307 -6.79 -1.48 -6.84
N ALA A 308 -6.90 -0.79 -5.70
CA ALA A 308 -7.87 0.26 -5.49
C ALA A 308 -7.28 1.30 -4.53
N ARG A 309 -7.42 2.58 -4.85
CA ARG A 309 -6.91 3.70 -4.06
C ARG A 309 -7.84 4.90 -4.18
N PHE A 310 -7.99 5.66 -3.09
CA PHE A 310 -8.52 7.01 -3.19
C PHE A 310 -7.53 7.88 -3.99
N CYS A 311 -8.09 8.75 -4.83
CA CYS A 311 -7.28 9.69 -5.60
C CYS A 311 -6.89 10.92 -4.77
N GLU A 312 -7.59 11.15 -3.66
CA GLU A 312 -7.50 12.36 -2.85
C GLU A 312 -7.80 12.08 -1.36
N PRO A 313 -7.16 12.80 -0.41
CA PRO A 313 -7.39 12.61 1.03
C PRO A 313 -8.84 12.83 1.50
N SER A 314 -9.61 13.62 0.76
CA SER A 314 -11.04 13.86 1.00
C SER A 314 -11.94 12.66 0.69
N GLY A 315 -11.41 11.64 -0.02
CA GLY A 315 -12.15 10.44 -0.38
C GLY A 315 -13.33 10.70 -1.31
N ASN A 316 -13.27 11.76 -2.12
CA ASN A 316 -14.30 12.11 -3.09
C ASN A 316 -14.10 11.46 -4.46
N SER A 317 -12.93 10.88 -4.71
CA SER A 317 -12.67 10.11 -5.91
C SER A 317 -11.75 8.94 -5.59
N PHE A 318 -11.89 7.86 -6.36
CA PHE A 318 -11.05 6.67 -6.26
C PHE A 318 -10.77 6.09 -7.64
N ALA A 319 -9.74 5.27 -7.72
CA ALA A 319 -9.32 4.59 -8.91
C ALA A 319 -9.14 3.10 -8.65
N VAL A 320 -9.32 2.30 -9.69
CA VAL A 320 -9.26 0.83 -9.65
C VAL A 320 -8.44 0.32 -10.84
N THR A 321 -7.59 -0.66 -10.58
CA THR A 321 -6.88 -1.45 -11.59
C THR A 321 -7.36 -2.89 -11.56
N GLY A 322 -7.32 -3.52 -12.72
CA GLY A 322 -7.72 -4.91 -12.89
C GLY A 322 -6.65 -5.72 -13.61
N TYR A 323 -6.54 -7.00 -13.25
CA TYR A 323 -5.63 -7.92 -13.90
C TYR A 323 -5.95 -8.01 -15.40
N ASP A 324 -4.91 -7.87 -16.22
CA ASP A 324 -5.00 -7.83 -17.69
C ASP A 324 -5.84 -6.69 -18.29
N LEU A 325 -6.30 -5.75 -17.46
CA LEU A 325 -6.95 -4.52 -17.90
C LEU A 325 -5.90 -3.44 -18.23
N ALA A 326 -5.96 -2.92 -19.45
CA ALA A 326 -5.06 -1.87 -19.96
C ALA A 326 -5.60 -0.46 -19.69
N GLU A 327 -6.33 -0.26 -18.60
CA GLU A 327 -6.83 1.05 -18.16
C GLU A 327 -6.94 1.12 -16.64
N ILE A 328 -6.89 2.34 -16.11
CA ILE A 328 -7.28 2.66 -14.73
C ILE A 328 -8.72 3.16 -14.78
N LEU A 329 -9.61 2.46 -14.09
CA LEU A 329 -10.99 2.88 -13.90
C LEU A 329 -11.05 3.97 -12.83
N ARG A 330 -11.84 5.00 -13.08
CA ARG A 330 -11.98 6.14 -12.17
C ARG A 330 -13.41 6.35 -11.75
N PHE A 331 -13.59 6.77 -10.52
CA PHE A 331 -14.89 7.04 -9.92
C PHE A 331 -14.83 8.31 -9.10
N LYS A 332 -15.90 9.11 -9.14
CA LYS A 332 -16.01 10.36 -8.39
C LYS A 332 -17.38 10.45 -7.73
N SER A 333 -17.42 11.02 -6.53
CA SER A 333 -18.66 11.31 -5.82
C SER A 333 -19.45 12.36 -6.59
N VAL A 334 -20.74 12.10 -6.72
CA VAL A 334 -21.74 13.05 -7.22
C VAL A 334 -22.26 13.89 -6.08
#